data_AF-A0A1S1NR23-F1
#
_entry.id   AF-A0A1S1NR23-F1
#
_cell.length_a   1.000
_cell.length_b   1.000
_cell.length_c   1.000
_cell.angle_alpha   90.00
_cell.angle_beta   90.00
_cell.angle_gamma   90.00
#
_symmetry.space_group_name_H-M   'P 1'
#
loop_
_entity.id
_entity.type
_entity.pdbx_description
1 polymer ?
#
loop_
_entity_poly.entity_id
_entity_poly.type
_entity_poly.pdbx_seq_one_letter_code
_entity_poly.pdbx_strand_id
1 'polypeptide(L)'
;MAGEILLLRRQCSRAEQRLLKALRAFGHDETPDEVLVAQQISMTVDDRNALLALIRAATHQHQGFELLGPKSPFVSHDELNLLATLHYFIRHRVDEGTAFSAALPPPLRQLFEESGQVLARTGIALRARPAPRLG
;
A
#
# COMPACT_ATOMS: atom_id res chain seq x y z
N MET A 1 -11.75 -17.87 4.19
CA MET A 1 -11.92 -18.04 2.74
C MET A 1 -10.59 -17.68 2.12
N ALA A 2 -9.95 -18.58 1.36
CA ALA A 2 -8.65 -18.30 0.77
C ALA A 2 -8.82 -17.18 -0.27
N GLY A 3 -8.13 -16.05 -0.08
CA GLY A 3 -8.17 -14.93 -1.00
C GLY A 3 -7.71 -15.35 -2.40
N GLU A 4 -8.38 -14.86 -3.43
CA GLU A 4 -8.01 -15.16 -4.81
C GLU A 4 -6.62 -14.56 -5.11
N ILE A 5 -5.62 -15.43 -5.23
CA ILE A 5 -4.24 -15.04 -5.52
C ILE A 5 -4.10 -14.84 -7.03
N LEU A 6 -3.75 -13.63 -7.47
CA LEU A 6 -3.66 -13.26 -8.88
C LEU A 6 -2.22 -13.01 -9.32
N LEU A 7 -1.94 -13.12 -10.62
CA LEU A 7 -0.60 -12.79 -11.15
C LEU A 7 -0.33 -11.28 -11.06
N LEU A 8 0.68 -10.90 -10.27
CA LEU A 8 1.05 -9.51 -9.99
C LEU A 8 1.27 -8.71 -11.28
N ARG A 9 1.97 -9.31 -12.27
CA ARG A 9 2.27 -8.66 -13.55
C ARG A 9 1.03 -8.32 -14.40
N ARG A 10 -0.09 -9.02 -14.20
CA ARG A 10 -1.34 -8.79 -14.94
C ARG A 10 -2.23 -7.77 -14.24
N GLN A 11 -2.17 -7.70 -12.92
CA GLN A 11 -3.04 -6.85 -12.11
C GLN A 11 -2.43 -5.49 -11.77
N CYS A 12 -1.11 -5.36 -11.77
CA CYS A 12 -0.42 -4.17 -11.30
C CYS A 12 0.47 -3.54 -12.39
N SER A 13 0.49 -2.20 -12.46
CA SER A 13 1.45 -1.44 -13.27
C SER A 13 2.89 -1.69 -12.80
N ARG A 14 3.90 -1.34 -13.60
CA ARG A 14 5.30 -1.45 -13.16
C ARG A 14 5.59 -0.65 -11.88
N ALA A 15 4.93 0.49 -11.69
CA ALA A 15 5.08 1.31 -10.49
C ALA A 15 4.42 0.65 -9.27
N GLU A 16 3.20 0.12 -9.40
CA GLU A 16 2.52 -0.65 -8.36
C GLU A 16 3.30 -1.93 -7.97
N GLN A 17 3.91 -2.60 -8.96
CA GLN A 17 4.76 -3.77 -8.72
C GLN A 17 6.00 -3.42 -7.88
N ARG A 18 6.63 -2.28 -8.16
CA ARG A 18 7.78 -1.79 -7.37
C ARG A 18 7.34 -1.42 -5.97
N LEU A 19 6.23 -0.68 -5.84
CA LEU A 19 5.68 -0.31 -4.55
C LEU A 19 5.36 -1.55 -3.71
N LEU A 20 4.60 -2.53 -4.23
CA LEU A 20 4.27 -3.74 -3.48
C LEU A 20 5.52 -4.52 -3.06
N LYS A 21 6.54 -4.62 -3.91
CA LYS A 21 7.80 -5.26 -3.52
C LYS A 21 8.48 -4.54 -2.36
N ALA A 22 8.51 -3.21 -2.37
CA ALA A 22 9.04 -2.43 -1.27
C ALA A 22 8.21 -2.64 0.01
N LEU A 23 6.88 -2.57 -0.09
CA LEU A 23 5.98 -2.78 1.04
C LEU A 23 6.15 -4.19 1.64
N ARG A 24 6.25 -5.24 0.81
CA ARG A 24 6.50 -6.61 1.29
C ARG A 24 7.86 -6.74 1.99
N ALA A 25 8.90 -6.13 1.43
CA ALA A 25 10.21 -6.14 2.07
C ALA A 25 10.19 -5.46 3.45
N PHE A 26 9.42 -4.38 3.58
CA PHE A 26 9.21 -3.69 4.85
C PHE A 26 8.39 -4.49 5.86
N GLY A 27 7.38 -5.23 5.41
CA GLY A 27 6.47 -5.98 6.29
C GLY A 27 7.00 -7.31 6.79
N HIS A 28 7.96 -7.92 6.09
CA HIS A 28 8.49 -9.25 6.43
C HIS A 28 9.79 -9.22 7.26
N ASP A 29 10.30 -8.04 7.63
CA ASP A 29 11.52 -7.83 8.46
C ASP A 29 12.79 -8.56 7.97
N GLU A 30 12.76 -9.21 6.79
CA GLU A 30 13.96 -9.56 6.06
C GLU A 30 14.65 -8.25 5.76
N THR A 31 15.86 -8.04 6.30
CA THR A 31 16.72 -6.87 5.98
C THR A 31 16.48 -6.51 4.53
N PRO A 32 15.70 -5.46 4.25
CA PRO A 32 15.30 -5.18 2.89
C PRO A 32 16.61 -5.05 2.15
N ASP A 33 16.75 -5.70 1.00
CA ASP A 33 17.89 -5.46 0.15
C ASP A 33 17.82 -3.95 -0.18
N GLU A 34 18.49 -3.15 0.66
CA GLU A 34 18.22 -1.70 0.79
C GLU A 34 18.50 -1.03 -0.55
N VAL A 35 19.40 -1.64 -1.32
CA VAL A 35 19.75 -1.34 -2.70
C VAL A 35 18.54 -1.50 -3.64
N LEU A 36 17.75 -2.56 -3.51
CA LEU A 36 16.63 -2.88 -4.41
C LEU A 36 15.40 -2.01 -4.13
N VAL A 37 15.21 -1.60 -2.87
CA VAL A 37 14.13 -0.70 -2.44
C VAL A 37 14.48 0.77 -2.73
N ALA A 38 15.71 1.19 -2.41
CA ALA A 38 16.16 2.56 -2.64
C ALA A 38 16.29 2.91 -4.14
N GLN A 39 16.73 1.98 -4.98
CA GLN A 39 16.84 2.20 -6.43
C GLN A 39 15.48 2.31 -7.14
N GLN A 40 14.40 1.80 -6.54
CA GLN A 40 13.14 1.66 -7.26
C GLN A 40 12.16 2.83 -7.06
N ILE A 41 12.31 3.63 -5.99
CA ILE A 41 11.26 4.57 -5.58
C ILE A 41 11.76 5.96 -5.13
N SER A 42 13.07 6.25 -5.05
CA SER A 42 13.57 7.59 -4.67
C SER A 42 12.91 8.15 -3.39
N MET A 43 12.68 7.29 -2.39
CA MET A 43 12.05 7.65 -1.11
C MET A 43 13.09 8.12 -0.09
N THR A 44 12.73 9.12 0.71
CA THR A 44 13.48 9.50 1.90
C THR A 44 13.28 8.48 3.04
N VAL A 45 14.09 8.58 4.10
CA VAL A 45 13.92 7.75 5.31
C VAL A 45 12.56 7.99 5.96
N ASP A 46 12.08 9.23 5.96
CA ASP A 46 10.77 9.59 6.52
C ASP A 46 9.62 9.01 5.68
N ASP A 47 9.73 9.07 4.35
CA ASP A 47 8.76 8.44 3.43
C ASP A 47 8.64 6.93 3.69
N ARG A 48 9.79 6.28 3.90
CA ARG A 48 9.85 4.86 4.25
C ARG A 48 9.17 4.57 5.58
N ASN A 49 9.42 5.39 6.60
CA ASN A 49 8.84 5.20 7.93
C ASN A 49 7.31 5.35 7.93
N ALA A 50 6.78 6.31 7.16
CA ALA A 50 5.34 6.49 7.00
C ALA A 50 4.67 5.24 6.37
N LEU A 51 5.27 4.70 5.30
CA LEU A 51 4.76 3.47 4.67
C LEU A 51 4.90 2.24 5.58
N LEU A 52 5.99 2.14 6.33
CA LEU A 52 6.20 1.05 7.29
C LEU A 52 5.15 1.08 8.41
N ALA A 53 4.84 2.28 8.92
CA ALA A 53 3.79 2.46 9.93
C ALA A 53 2.42 2.03 9.39
N LEU A 54 2.10 2.37 8.13
CA LEU A 54 0.86 1.92 7.49
C LEU A 54 0.77 0.40 7.39
N ILE A 55 1.82 -0.28 6.91
CA ILE A 55 1.81 -1.74 6.79
C ILE A 55 1.65 -2.39 8.15
N ARG A 56 2.41 -1.95 9.15
CA ARG A 56 2.31 -2.48 10.51
C ARG A 56 0.90 -2.30 11.06
N ALA A 57 0.30 -1.13 10.86
CA ALA A 57 -1.09 -0.90 11.26
C ALA A 57 -2.07 -1.84 10.54
N ALA A 58 -1.92 -2.02 9.23
CA ALA A 58 -2.75 -2.93 8.44
C ALA A 58 -2.61 -4.40 8.89
N THR A 59 -1.39 -4.89 9.13
CA THR A 59 -1.12 -6.25 9.59
C THR A 59 -1.56 -6.50 11.02
N HIS A 60 -1.47 -5.49 11.91
CA HIS A 60 -1.85 -5.65 13.31
C HIS A 60 -3.35 -5.46 13.56
N GLN A 61 -4.03 -4.58 12.81
CA GLN A 61 -5.45 -4.29 13.02
C GLN A 61 -6.39 -5.27 12.31
N HIS A 62 -5.97 -5.82 11.16
CA HIS A 62 -6.75 -6.82 10.44
C HIS A 62 -6.18 -8.22 10.68
N GLN A 63 -6.78 -8.96 11.62
CA GLN A 63 -6.57 -10.42 11.73
C GLN A 63 -7.05 -11.09 10.44
N GLY A 64 -6.15 -11.22 9.47
CA GLY A 64 -6.44 -11.75 8.15
C GLY A 64 -5.86 -10.97 6.98
N PHE A 65 -5.23 -9.81 7.20
CA PHE A 65 -4.53 -9.11 6.14
C PHE A 65 -3.35 -9.95 5.62
N GLU A 66 -3.46 -10.42 4.39
CA GLU A 66 -2.46 -11.25 3.75
C GLU A 66 -1.46 -10.41 2.94
N LEU A 67 -0.26 -10.23 3.50
CA LEU A 67 0.89 -9.69 2.79
C LEU A 67 1.76 -10.81 2.26
N LEU A 68 1.82 -10.99 0.94
CA LEU A 68 2.61 -12.07 0.35
C LEU A 68 4.12 -11.80 0.53
N GLY A 69 4.93 -12.87 0.47
CA GLY A 69 6.39 -12.73 0.61
C GLY A 69 7.01 -11.83 -0.48
N PRO A 70 8.17 -11.18 -0.20
CA PRO A 70 8.77 -10.17 -1.07
C PRO A 70 9.11 -10.65 -2.48
N LYS A 71 9.37 -11.96 -2.64
CA LYS A 71 9.67 -12.60 -3.94
C LYS A 71 8.44 -13.18 -4.64
N SER A 72 7.25 -13.06 -4.06
CA SER A 72 6.03 -13.65 -4.64
C SER A 72 5.69 -13.01 -6.00
N PRO A 73 5.51 -13.81 -7.07
CA PRO A 73 5.07 -13.30 -8.37
C PRO A 73 3.55 -13.04 -8.41
N PHE A 74 2.85 -13.28 -7.31
CA PHE A 74 1.42 -13.10 -7.17
C PHE A 74 1.07 -11.86 -6.35
N VAL A 75 -0.21 -11.51 -6.31
CA VAL A 75 -0.79 -10.44 -5.50
C VAL A 75 -2.07 -10.94 -4.83
N SER A 76 -2.24 -10.64 -3.54
CA SER A 76 -3.44 -10.98 -2.78
C SER A 76 -4.53 -9.93 -3.00
N HIS A 77 -5.76 -10.27 -2.63
CA HIS A 77 -6.86 -9.31 -2.66
C HIS A 77 -6.61 -8.13 -1.70
N ASP A 78 -6.02 -8.40 -0.54
CA ASP A 78 -5.70 -7.38 0.46
C ASP A 78 -4.65 -6.38 -0.04
N GLU A 79 -3.64 -6.86 -0.76
CA GLU A 79 -2.65 -6.00 -1.40
C GLU A 79 -3.27 -5.14 -2.50
N LEU A 80 -4.23 -5.67 -3.26
CA LEU A 80 -4.98 -4.89 -4.25
C LEU A 80 -5.88 -3.85 -3.60
N ASN A 81 -6.52 -4.18 -2.48
CA ASN A 81 -7.31 -3.24 -1.70
C ASN A 81 -6.44 -2.15 -1.09
N LEU A 82 -5.26 -2.50 -0.58
CA LEU A 82 -4.28 -1.53 -0.09
C LEU A 82 -3.89 -0.53 -1.19
N LEU A 83 -3.59 -1.01 -2.40
CA LEU A 83 -3.29 -0.13 -3.54
C LEU A 83 -4.48 0.74 -3.93
N ALA A 84 -5.71 0.21 -3.90
CA ALA A 84 -6.91 0.99 -4.18
C ALA A 84 -7.13 2.09 -3.13
N THR A 85 -6.95 1.78 -1.86
CA THR A 85 -7.04 2.74 -0.75
C THR A 85 -5.96 3.81 -0.87
N LEU A 86 -4.72 3.44 -1.15
CA LEU A 86 -3.65 4.41 -1.39
C LEU A 86 -3.96 5.31 -2.59
N HIS A 87 -4.44 4.75 -3.70
CA HIS A 87 -4.85 5.53 -4.87
C HIS A 87 -5.96 6.53 -4.53
N TYR A 88 -6.92 6.10 -3.70
CA TYR A 88 -7.98 6.94 -3.21
C TYR A 88 -7.43 8.17 -2.46
N PHE A 89 -6.53 7.97 -1.49
CA PHE A 89 -5.95 9.07 -0.71
C PHE A 89 -4.95 9.94 -1.48
N ILE A 90 -4.32 9.42 -2.55
CA ILE A 90 -3.56 10.23 -3.50
C ILE A 90 -4.50 11.21 -4.23
N ARG A 91 -5.69 10.73 -4.63
CA ARG A 91 -6.63 11.47 -5.49
C ARG A 91 -7.55 12.43 -4.71
N HIS A 92 -8.00 12.03 -3.53
CA HIS A 92 -9.02 12.72 -2.74
C HIS A 92 -8.44 13.39 -1.48
N ARG A 93 -7.30 14.09 -1.62
CA ARG A 93 -6.60 14.72 -0.49
C ARG A 93 -7.56 15.44 0.48
N VAL A 94 -7.50 15.04 1.76
CA VAL A 94 -7.77 15.74 3.04
C VAL A 94 -9.11 16.49 3.22
N ASP A 95 -9.72 17.08 2.20
CA ASP A 95 -10.93 17.91 2.34
C ASP A 95 -12.25 17.15 2.07
N GLU A 96 -12.18 15.97 1.46
CA GLU A 96 -13.39 15.21 1.15
C GLU A 96 -13.66 14.19 2.25
N GLY A 97 -14.46 14.61 3.23
CA GLY A 97 -15.17 13.79 4.24
C GLY A 97 -16.13 12.78 3.61
N THR A 98 -15.60 12.01 2.68
CA THR A 98 -16.25 10.91 1.98
C THR A 98 -16.60 9.81 2.97
N ALA A 99 -17.71 9.13 2.72
CA ALA A 99 -18.19 8.04 3.57
C ALA A 99 -17.11 6.96 3.81
N PHE A 100 -16.23 6.74 2.84
CA PHE A 100 -15.10 5.81 2.96
C PHE A 100 -14.02 6.30 3.93
N SER A 101 -13.57 7.56 3.82
CA SER A 101 -12.58 8.13 4.74
C SER A 101 -13.13 8.25 6.17
N ALA A 102 -14.41 8.59 6.32
CA ALA A 102 -15.08 8.69 7.61
C ALA A 102 -15.28 7.34 8.32
N ALA A 103 -15.33 6.24 7.56
CA ALA A 103 -15.46 4.89 8.12
C ALA A 103 -14.13 4.30 8.64
N LEU A 104 -12.99 4.89 8.26
CA LEU A 104 -11.69 4.44 8.74
C LEU A 104 -11.42 5.00 10.15
N PRO A 105 -10.85 4.20 11.07
CA PRO A 105 -10.39 4.71 12.36
C PRO A 105 -9.41 5.88 12.19
N PRO A 106 -9.48 6.94 13.03
CA PRO A 106 -8.65 8.13 12.86
C PRO A 106 -7.13 7.87 12.70
N PRO A 107 -6.52 6.95 13.47
CA PRO A 107 -5.09 6.64 13.31
C PRO A 107 -4.76 6.01 11.95
N LEU A 108 -5.64 5.13 11.45
CA LEU A 108 -5.43 4.44 10.17
C LEU A 108 -5.65 5.39 9.00
N ARG A 109 -6.65 6.27 9.10
CA ARG A 109 -6.88 7.35 8.12
C ARG A 109 -5.65 8.24 7.97
N GLN A 110 -5.07 8.69 9.09
CA GLN A 110 -3.86 9.53 9.05
C GLN A 110 -2.69 8.82 8.36
N LEU A 111 -2.48 7.53 8.65
CA LEU A 111 -1.42 6.74 7.99
C LEU A 111 -1.64 6.61 6.48
N PHE A 112 -2.89 6.44 6.05
CA PHE A 112 -3.23 6.41 4.62
C PHE A 112 -3.06 7.77 3.94
N GLU A 113 -3.38 8.87 4.63
CA GLU A 113 -3.16 10.24 4.13
C GLU A 113 -1.67 10.53 3.97
N GLU A 114 -0.87 10.28 5.01
CA GLU A 114 0.58 10.45 4.99
C GLU A 114 1.20 9.60 3.88
N SER A 115 0.81 8.33 3.77
CA SER A 115 1.29 7.43 2.72
C SER A 115 0.86 7.89 1.31
N GLY A 116 -0.36 8.38 1.14
CA GLY A 116 -0.82 8.95 -0.12
C GLY A 116 0.00 10.17 -0.53
N GLN A 117 0.34 11.04 0.41
CA GLN A 117 1.21 12.20 0.15
C GLN A 117 2.63 11.76 -0.25
N VAL A 118 3.20 10.77 0.42
CA VAL A 118 4.49 10.17 0.06
C VAL A 118 4.48 9.65 -1.38
N LEU A 119 3.43 8.92 -1.76
CA LEU A 119 3.31 8.37 -3.12
C LEU A 119 3.13 9.46 -4.18
N ALA A 120 2.39 10.52 -3.86
CA ALA A 120 2.26 11.68 -4.74
C ALA A 120 3.60 12.41 -4.95
N ARG A 121 4.42 12.55 -3.90
CA ARG A 121 5.76 13.19 -3.98
C ARG A 121 6.76 12.36 -4.77
N THR A 122 6.73 11.04 -4.62
CA THR A 122 7.64 10.10 -5.30
C THR A 122 7.28 9.85 -6.75
N GLY A 123 6.16 10.42 -7.24
CA GLY A 123 5.72 10.27 -8.63
C GLY A 123 5.18 8.87 -8.95
N ILE A 124 4.83 8.07 -7.94
CA ILE A 124 4.21 6.76 -8.16
C ILE A 124 2.77 6.98 -8.63
N ALA A 125 2.51 6.65 -9.90
CA ALA A 125 1.17 6.55 -10.44
C ALA A 125 0.56 5.17 -10.15
N LEU A 126 -0.48 5.15 -9.32
CA LEU A 126 -1.32 3.96 -9.09
C LEU A 126 -2.43 3.86 -10.14
N ARG A 127 -2.81 2.63 -10.52
CA ARG A 127 -3.91 2.44 -11.47
C ARG A 127 -5.22 2.82 -10.80
N ALA A 128 -6.12 3.43 -11.58
CA ALA A 128 -7.49 3.64 -11.15
C ALA A 128 -8.14 2.28 -10.88
N ARG A 129 -8.69 2.13 -9.68
CA ARG A 129 -9.45 0.97 -9.21
C ARG A 129 -10.78 1.46 -8.67
N PRO A 130 -11.84 0.63 -8.65
CA PRO A 130 -13.07 0.96 -7.93
C PRO A 130 -12.75 1.36 -6.48
N ALA A 131 -13.54 2.25 -5.90
CA ALA A 131 -13.39 2.61 -4.50
C ALA A 131 -13.38 1.35 -3.62
N PRO A 132 -12.53 1.29 -2.58
CA PRO A 132 -12.47 0.11 -1.74
C PRO A 132 -13.85 -0.12 -1.11
N ARG A 133 -14.30 -1.37 -1.12
CA ARG A 133 -15.56 -1.73 -0.45
C ARG A 133 -15.23 -1.93 1.03
N LEU A 134 -15.97 -1.24 1.90
CA LEU A 134 -16.00 -1.57 3.34
C LEU A 134 -16.70 -2.92 3.43
N GLY A 135 -15.91 -3.98 3.64
CA GLY A 135 -16.41 -5.32 3.92
C GLY A 135 -16.78 -5.46 5.39
#